data_AF-A0AAD5R291-F1
#
_entry.id   AF-A0AAD5R291-F1
#
_cell.length_a   1.000
_cell.length_b   1.000
_cell.length_c   1.000
_cell.angle_alpha   90.00
_cell.angle_beta   90.00
_cell.angle_gamma   90.00
#
_symmetry.space_group_name_H-M   'P 1'
#
loop_
_entity.id
_entity.type
_entity.pdbx_description
1 polymer ?
#
loop_
_entity_poly.entity_id
_entity_poly.type
_entity_poly.pdbx_seq_one_letter_code
_entity_poly.pdbx_strand_id
1 'polypeptide(L)'
;MHKLGAINVLRHLLNSSGQYMEDKRSLLMMGLRKLLGAENTASIRVKRAIVQLCIALSDHAYVDAEGGEHVTAFLVRNLVPPSEHEQQARRVEVDVAGLNQLRTQCGQALNTIASTCVCANKLLWPYLLEFICVERYFPVMGEICKCLRTLITTEQREGRELDFETGFDNARVAGNHAVMARLFVCLCNAPLNGLLASRARESYEVVDRMNSLMDEVCSTSLPSPSGDSSPAVELRGRRIARWNEACLEMLSACISAVIDGEWRTSLAAVMGKQLDLYKDYPDEKAFLLRCLGTALSKIALKSFVVDHLMLMFRSTQHTVPMERQGCARGVGACASFHTDLVLVELENVSKWEHAKKSTGFFGFIKDAMPIRQYTDTEMVHLRATLMLSYGYVVQCCPIDTITQRLNQTIITFLRHYFANSKQDTVVREAMLETMRLIAISVHPSRLHADYRFEARNELIGYIKDYVQCETPEILSSSLRLLAAKAAAALVDIRASSPGRVTNGTRYFTVGKADTDVTE
;
A
#
# COMPACT_ATOMS: atom_id res chain seq x y z
N MET A 1 -44.33 -4.29 -12.49
CA MET A 1 -44.39 -5.37 -13.51
C MET A 1 -44.14 -4.86 -14.94
N HIS A 2 -44.71 -3.73 -15.37
CA HIS A 2 -44.55 -3.20 -16.74
C HIS A 2 -43.10 -3.01 -17.22
N LYS A 3 -42.20 -2.45 -16.39
CA LYS A 3 -40.78 -2.27 -16.76
C LYS A 3 -40.05 -3.59 -17.04
N LEU A 4 -40.29 -4.63 -16.23
CA LEU A 4 -39.66 -5.93 -16.38
C LEU A 4 -40.15 -6.64 -17.66
N GLY A 5 -41.45 -6.55 -17.95
CA GLY A 5 -42.02 -7.07 -19.19
C GLY A 5 -41.39 -6.40 -20.42
N ALA A 6 -41.28 -5.07 -20.42
CA ALA A 6 -40.66 -4.32 -21.51
C ALA A 6 -39.20 -4.72 -21.75
N ILE A 7 -38.38 -4.85 -20.69
CA ILE A 7 -36.98 -5.29 -20.79
C ILE A 7 -36.87 -6.69 -21.40
N ASN A 8 -37.74 -7.61 -20.97
CA ASN A 8 -37.73 -8.98 -21.49
C ASN A 8 -38.14 -9.06 -22.96
N VAL A 9 -39.16 -8.30 -23.36
CA VAL A 9 -39.58 -8.18 -24.77
C VAL A 9 -38.44 -7.61 -25.60
N LEU A 10 -37.79 -6.54 -25.14
CA LEU A 10 -36.67 -5.92 -25.83
C LEU A 10 -35.52 -6.90 -26.04
N ARG A 11 -35.14 -7.63 -24.98
CA ARG A 11 -34.10 -8.66 -25.06
C ARG A 11 -34.48 -9.78 -26.04
N HIS A 12 -35.74 -10.20 -26.04
CA HIS A 12 -36.22 -11.23 -26.97
C HIS A 12 -36.14 -10.77 -28.42
N LEU A 13 -36.57 -9.52 -28.71
CA LEU A 13 -36.51 -8.93 -30.06
C LEU A 13 -35.07 -8.81 -30.57
N LEU A 14 -34.13 -8.38 -29.71
CA LEU A 14 -32.71 -8.32 -30.08
C LEU A 14 -32.17 -9.70 -30.45
N ASN A 15 -32.49 -10.72 -29.65
CA ASN A 15 -32.00 -12.07 -29.88
C ASN A 15 -32.66 -12.79 -31.06
N SER A 16 -33.91 -12.45 -31.40
CA SER A 16 -34.65 -13.11 -32.48
C SER A 16 -34.57 -12.39 -33.82
N SER A 17 -34.37 -11.07 -33.82
CA SER A 17 -34.59 -10.20 -35.00
C SER A 17 -33.46 -9.20 -35.22
N GLY A 18 -32.23 -9.49 -34.75
CA GLY A 18 -31.11 -8.54 -34.71
C GLY A 18 -30.83 -7.76 -36.01
N GLN A 19 -30.97 -8.39 -37.18
CA GLN A 19 -30.75 -7.74 -38.49
C GLN A 19 -31.86 -6.72 -38.86
N TYR A 20 -33.08 -6.95 -38.37
CA TYR A 20 -34.25 -6.10 -38.64
C TYR A 20 -34.40 -4.94 -37.65
N MET A 21 -33.51 -4.87 -36.65
CA MET A 21 -33.54 -3.86 -35.59
C MET A 21 -32.48 -2.77 -35.78
N GLU A 22 -31.65 -2.86 -36.82
CA GLU A 22 -30.54 -1.93 -37.06
C GLU A 22 -31.03 -0.49 -37.28
N ASP A 23 -32.14 -0.32 -38.02
CA ASP A 23 -32.77 0.98 -38.27
C ASP A 23 -33.43 1.58 -37.00
N LYS A 24 -33.61 0.79 -35.95
CA LYS A 24 -34.16 1.21 -34.64
C LYS A 24 -33.10 1.42 -33.57
N ARG A 25 -31.81 1.30 -33.91
CA ARG A 25 -30.67 1.43 -32.98
C ARG A 25 -30.73 2.67 -32.09
N SER A 26 -30.99 3.85 -32.66
CA SER A 26 -31.06 5.12 -31.91
C SER A 26 -32.21 5.15 -30.88
N LEU A 27 -33.37 4.59 -31.23
CA LEU A 27 -34.53 4.48 -30.35
C LEU A 27 -34.28 3.49 -29.21
N LEU A 28 -33.64 2.36 -29.51
CA LEU A 28 -33.21 1.38 -28.51
C LEU A 28 -32.27 2.01 -27.49
N MET A 29 -31.26 2.76 -27.97
CA MET A 29 -30.30 3.45 -27.11
C MET A 29 -30.96 4.55 -26.27
N MET A 30 -31.88 5.33 -26.83
CA MET A 30 -32.63 6.33 -26.06
C MET A 30 -33.49 5.69 -24.96
N GLY A 31 -34.15 4.57 -25.25
CA GLY A 31 -34.90 3.79 -24.27
C GLY A 31 -34.01 3.22 -23.16
N LEU A 32 -32.86 2.66 -23.55
CA LEU A 32 -31.86 2.13 -22.64
C LEU A 32 -31.31 3.21 -21.69
N ARG A 33 -30.91 4.38 -22.21
CA ARG A 33 -30.41 5.49 -21.37
C ARG A 33 -31.42 5.89 -20.29
N LYS A 34 -32.72 5.94 -20.61
CA LYS A 34 -33.78 6.19 -19.62
C LYS A 34 -33.90 5.08 -18.57
N LEU A 35 -33.73 3.81 -18.97
CA LEU A 35 -33.76 2.67 -18.05
C LEU A 35 -32.55 2.66 -17.11
N LEU A 36 -31.36 2.95 -17.65
CA LEU A 36 -30.10 3.03 -16.90
C LEU A 36 -30.08 4.24 -15.97
N GLY A 37 -30.64 5.39 -16.38
CA GLY A 37 -30.75 6.59 -15.55
C GLY A 37 -31.69 6.45 -14.34
N ALA A 38 -32.65 5.52 -14.40
CA ALA A 38 -33.60 5.26 -13.30
C ALA A 38 -33.07 4.29 -12.22
N GLU A 39 -31.78 3.96 -12.26
CA GLU A 39 -31.13 2.91 -11.46
C GLU A 39 -31.42 3.01 -9.95
N ASN A 40 -31.38 4.20 -9.36
CA ASN A 40 -31.54 4.40 -7.92
C ASN A 40 -32.94 4.04 -7.40
N THR A 41 -33.94 3.95 -8.29
CA THR A 41 -35.33 3.61 -7.97
C THR A 41 -35.73 2.21 -8.42
N ALA A 42 -34.83 1.48 -9.10
CA ALA A 42 -35.11 0.17 -9.65
C ALA A 42 -34.94 -0.95 -8.60
N SER A 43 -35.88 -1.90 -8.58
CA SER A 43 -35.74 -3.10 -7.74
C SER A 43 -34.60 -3.98 -8.23
N ILE A 44 -34.01 -4.79 -7.33
CA ILE A 44 -32.92 -5.73 -7.66
C ILE A 44 -33.31 -6.62 -8.85
N ARG A 45 -34.55 -7.12 -8.88
CA ARG A 45 -35.08 -7.92 -10.01
C ARG A 45 -35.05 -7.18 -11.34
N VAL A 46 -35.38 -5.89 -11.36
CA VAL A 46 -35.30 -5.05 -12.56
C VAL A 46 -33.85 -4.81 -12.95
N LYS A 47 -32.97 -4.48 -11.99
CA LYS A 47 -31.54 -4.30 -12.25
C LYS A 47 -30.90 -5.53 -12.89
N ARG A 48 -31.21 -6.72 -12.38
CA ARG A 48 -30.74 -7.99 -12.95
C ARG A 48 -31.22 -8.21 -14.39
N ALA A 49 -32.46 -7.84 -14.71
CA ALA A 49 -32.96 -7.90 -16.08
C ALA A 49 -32.24 -6.89 -16.99
N ILE A 50 -31.91 -5.70 -16.48
CA ILE A 50 -31.11 -4.69 -17.20
C ILE A 50 -29.69 -5.23 -17.48
N VAL A 51 -29.04 -5.91 -16.53
CA VAL A 51 -27.73 -6.55 -16.76
C VAL A 51 -27.79 -7.52 -17.94
N GLN A 52 -28.82 -8.36 -18.01
CA GLN A 52 -28.99 -9.31 -19.11
C GLN A 52 -29.28 -8.62 -20.44
N LEU A 53 -29.97 -7.49 -20.42
CA LEU A 53 -30.17 -6.66 -21.61
C LEU A 53 -28.85 -6.03 -22.08
N CYS A 54 -27.99 -5.60 -21.15
CA CYS A 54 -26.67 -5.04 -21.49
C CYS A 54 -25.78 -6.04 -22.24
N ILE A 55 -25.78 -7.31 -21.80
CA ILE A 55 -25.05 -8.38 -22.49
C ILE A 55 -25.61 -8.56 -23.91
N ALA A 56 -26.93 -8.74 -24.04
CA ALA A 56 -27.57 -8.95 -25.33
C ALA A 56 -27.31 -7.79 -26.31
N LEU A 57 -27.38 -6.54 -25.84
CA LEU A 57 -27.07 -5.37 -26.67
C LEU A 57 -25.61 -5.36 -27.14
N SER A 58 -24.68 -5.85 -26.31
CA SER A 58 -23.26 -5.88 -26.62
C SER A 58 -22.93 -6.98 -27.64
N ASP A 59 -23.57 -8.15 -27.54
CA ASP A 59 -23.40 -9.27 -28.47
C ASP A 59 -23.83 -8.89 -29.90
N HIS A 60 -24.86 -8.05 -30.02
CA HIS A 60 -25.36 -7.57 -31.32
C HIS A 60 -24.74 -6.23 -31.75
N ALA A 61 -23.64 -5.79 -31.11
CA ALA A 61 -22.92 -4.54 -31.43
C ALA A 61 -23.79 -3.25 -31.44
N TYR A 62 -24.91 -3.26 -30.69
CA TYR A 62 -25.78 -2.08 -30.52
C TYR A 62 -25.22 -1.08 -29.50
N VAL A 63 -24.23 -1.50 -28.71
CA VAL A 63 -23.52 -0.64 -27.78
C VAL A 63 -22.32 0.00 -28.50
N ASP A 64 -22.53 1.19 -29.06
CA ASP A 64 -21.48 2.05 -29.60
C ASP A 64 -21.05 3.12 -28.57
N ALA A 65 -20.22 4.06 -29.03
CA ALA A 65 -19.80 5.23 -28.28
C ALA A 65 -20.99 6.06 -27.73
N GLU A 66 -22.16 6.04 -28.38
CA GLU A 66 -23.34 6.83 -27.99
C GLU A 66 -24.27 6.11 -26.99
N GLY A 67 -23.70 5.47 -25.97
CA GLY A 67 -24.47 4.98 -24.82
C GLY A 67 -23.86 3.78 -24.14
N GLY A 68 -22.78 3.28 -24.70
CA GLY A 68 -21.91 2.36 -24.01
C GLY A 68 -21.33 2.86 -22.69
N GLU A 69 -21.02 4.15 -22.57
CA GLU A 69 -20.68 4.76 -21.29
C GLU A 69 -21.73 4.45 -20.21
N HIS A 70 -23.02 4.51 -20.56
CA HIS A 70 -24.09 4.30 -19.60
C HIS A 70 -24.18 2.82 -19.18
N VAL A 71 -23.89 1.90 -20.11
CA VAL A 71 -23.81 0.46 -19.83
C VAL A 71 -22.65 0.19 -18.88
N THR A 72 -21.45 0.67 -19.20
CA THR A 72 -20.25 0.51 -18.37
C THR A 72 -20.47 1.12 -16.99
N ALA A 73 -20.96 2.35 -16.92
CA ALA A 73 -21.25 3.02 -15.66
C ALA A 73 -22.29 2.27 -14.82
N PHE A 74 -23.38 1.76 -15.44
CA PHE A 74 -24.38 0.97 -14.72
C PHE A 74 -23.79 -0.32 -14.15
N LEU A 75 -23.02 -1.07 -14.95
CA LEU A 75 -22.40 -2.31 -14.50
C LEU A 75 -21.42 -2.04 -13.36
N VAL A 76 -20.52 -1.06 -13.52
CA VAL A 76 -19.48 -0.75 -12.54
C VAL A 76 -20.07 -0.15 -11.25
N ARG A 77 -21.09 0.69 -11.33
CA ARG A 77 -21.81 1.21 -10.14
C ARG A 77 -22.48 0.11 -9.34
N ASN A 78 -23.05 -0.90 -10.01
CA ASN A 78 -23.69 -2.04 -9.34
C ASN A 78 -22.70 -3.13 -8.90
N LEU A 79 -21.40 -3.02 -9.22
CA LEU A 79 -20.35 -3.84 -8.60
C LEU A 79 -20.08 -3.42 -7.17
N VAL A 80 -20.14 -2.11 -6.89
CA VAL A 80 -19.77 -1.56 -5.58
C VAL A 80 -20.89 -1.77 -4.57
N PRO A 81 -20.57 -2.06 -3.30
CA PRO A 81 -21.56 -1.99 -2.25
C PRO A 81 -22.21 -0.60 -2.10
N PRO A 82 -23.49 -0.53 -1.71
CA PRO A 82 -24.10 0.76 -1.36
C PRO A 82 -23.33 1.38 -0.19
N SER A 83 -23.05 2.67 -0.29
CA SER A 83 -22.44 3.45 0.78
C SER A 83 -23.30 3.44 2.05
N GLU A 84 -22.70 3.70 3.21
CA GLU A 84 -23.42 3.76 4.48
C GLU A 84 -24.58 4.78 4.44
N HIS A 85 -24.38 5.92 3.78
CA HIS A 85 -25.44 6.91 3.55
C HIS A 85 -26.59 6.35 2.69
N GLU A 86 -26.29 5.60 1.63
CA GLU A 86 -27.30 4.96 0.79
C GLU A 86 -28.04 3.84 1.53
N GLN A 87 -27.38 3.15 2.46
CA GLN A 87 -28.01 2.15 3.33
C GLN A 87 -28.95 2.81 4.34
N GLN A 88 -28.50 3.89 5.01
CA GLN A 88 -29.28 4.62 5.99
C GLN A 88 -30.51 5.31 5.38
N ALA A 89 -30.39 5.81 4.15
CA ALA A 89 -31.51 6.40 3.41
C ALA A 89 -32.58 5.38 3.02
N ARG A 90 -32.24 4.09 2.91
CA ARG A 90 -33.16 3.06 2.40
C ARG A 90 -34.16 2.52 3.42
N ARG A 91 -34.03 2.82 4.73
CA ARG A 91 -34.99 2.52 5.84
C ARG A 91 -35.67 1.13 5.85
N VAL A 92 -35.19 0.15 5.08
CA VAL A 92 -35.80 -1.16 4.84
C VAL A 92 -34.70 -2.22 4.92
N GLU A 93 -35.03 -3.43 5.40
CA GLU A 93 -34.14 -4.59 5.35
C GLU A 93 -33.52 -4.73 3.96
N VAL A 94 -32.20 -4.61 3.92
CA VAL A 94 -31.45 -4.72 2.68
C VAL A 94 -31.36 -6.20 2.32
N ASP A 95 -31.90 -6.61 1.17
CA ASP A 95 -31.69 -7.94 0.60
C ASP A 95 -30.21 -8.11 0.19
N VAL A 96 -29.37 -8.45 1.18
CA VAL A 96 -27.92 -8.60 1.02
C VAL A 96 -27.61 -9.71 0.01
N ALA A 97 -28.36 -10.81 0.03
CA ALA A 97 -28.17 -11.93 -0.89
C ALA A 97 -28.46 -11.51 -2.33
N GLY A 98 -29.57 -10.80 -2.57
CA GLY A 98 -29.92 -10.28 -3.89
C GLY A 98 -28.94 -9.24 -4.40
N LEU A 99 -28.39 -8.37 -3.52
CA LEU A 99 -27.35 -7.42 -3.90
C LEU A 99 -26.04 -8.12 -4.26
N ASN A 100 -25.60 -9.12 -3.49
CA ASN A 100 -24.41 -9.90 -3.82
C ASN A 100 -24.58 -10.64 -5.15
N GLN A 101 -25.75 -11.22 -5.39
CA GLN A 101 -26.05 -11.85 -6.67
C GLN A 101 -26.02 -10.84 -7.82
N LEU A 102 -26.58 -9.65 -7.64
CA LEU A 102 -26.52 -8.58 -8.65
C LEU A 102 -25.06 -8.18 -8.95
N ARG A 103 -24.21 -8.02 -7.93
CA ARG A 103 -22.78 -7.71 -8.12
C ARG A 103 -22.08 -8.78 -8.94
N THR A 104 -22.25 -10.05 -8.58
CA THR A 104 -21.69 -11.17 -9.35
C THR A 104 -22.16 -11.15 -10.79
N GLN A 105 -23.45 -10.89 -11.03
CA GLN A 105 -24.00 -10.78 -12.38
C GLN A 105 -23.42 -9.59 -13.15
N CYS A 106 -23.17 -8.45 -12.50
CA CYS A 106 -22.53 -7.29 -13.14
C CYS A 106 -21.08 -7.59 -13.51
N GLY A 107 -20.31 -8.25 -12.63
CA GLY A 107 -18.91 -8.61 -12.91
C GLY A 107 -18.80 -9.64 -14.04
N GLN A 108 -19.68 -10.65 -14.04
CA GLN A 108 -19.80 -11.60 -15.13
C GLN A 108 -20.17 -10.90 -16.44
N ALA A 109 -21.18 -10.03 -16.43
CA ALA A 109 -21.59 -9.29 -17.63
C ALA A 109 -20.45 -8.42 -18.17
N LEU A 110 -19.75 -7.69 -17.31
CA LEU A 110 -18.64 -6.84 -17.70
C LEU A 110 -17.54 -7.65 -18.38
N ASN A 111 -17.18 -8.80 -17.80
CA ASN A 111 -16.17 -9.69 -18.36
C ASN A 111 -16.63 -10.39 -19.66
N THR A 112 -17.91 -10.75 -19.75
CA THR A 112 -18.50 -11.30 -20.99
C THR A 112 -18.38 -10.26 -22.10
N ILE A 113 -18.85 -9.03 -21.87
CA ILE A 113 -18.79 -7.93 -22.85
C ILE A 113 -17.34 -7.70 -23.30
N ALA A 114 -16.39 -7.68 -22.35
CA ALA A 114 -14.97 -7.53 -22.66
C ALA A 114 -14.40 -8.63 -23.57
N SER A 115 -14.96 -9.85 -23.49
CA SER A 115 -14.49 -11.01 -24.26
C SER A 115 -15.25 -11.27 -25.56
N THR A 116 -16.50 -10.82 -25.69
CA THR A 116 -17.38 -11.17 -26.82
C THR A 116 -17.73 -9.99 -27.73
N CYS A 117 -17.72 -8.75 -27.20
CA CYS A 117 -18.15 -7.59 -27.97
C CYS A 117 -17.04 -7.08 -28.89
N VAL A 118 -17.32 -6.96 -30.19
CA VAL A 118 -16.36 -6.44 -31.18
C VAL A 118 -15.93 -5.00 -30.87
N CYS A 119 -16.81 -4.21 -30.24
CA CYS A 119 -16.53 -2.84 -29.84
C CYS A 119 -16.01 -2.72 -28.39
N ALA A 120 -15.69 -3.83 -27.71
CA ALA A 120 -15.35 -3.86 -26.30
C ALA A 120 -14.19 -2.92 -25.93
N ASN A 121 -13.12 -2.88 -26.72
CA ASN A 121 -11.98 -2.00 -26.42
C ASN A 121 -12.36 -0.52 -26.49
N LYS A 122 -12.98 -0.08 -27.58
CA LYS A 122 -13.48 1.31 -27.69
C LYS A 122 -14.47 1.70 -26.59
N LEU A 123 -15.22 0.71 -26.09
CA LEU A 123 -16.28 0.89 -25.11
C LEU A 123 -15.80 0.87 -23.65
N LEU A 124 -14.93 -0.06 -23.29
CA LEU A 124 -14.61 -0.37 -21.91
C LEU A 124 -13.26 0.21 -21.50
N TRP A 125 -12.29 0.28 -22.42
CA TRP A 125 -10.91 0.62 -22.10
C TRP A 125 -10.75 1.99 -21.42
N PRO A 126 -11.08 3.14 -22.05
CA PRO A 126 -10.92 4.45 -21.41
C PRO A 126 -11.82 4.61 -20.16
N TYR A 127 -13.03 4.05 -20.18
CA TYR A 127 -13.99 4.19 -19.08
C TYR A 127 -13.59 3.38 -17.84
N LEU A 128 -13.04 2.18 -18.00
CA LEU A 128 -12.54 1.40 -16.87
C LEU A 128 -11.36 2.13 -16.19
N LEU A 129 -10.52 2.81 -16.96
CA LEU A 129 -9.42 3.63 -16.43
C LEU A 129 -9.91 4.88 -15.69
N GLU A 130 -11.04 5.48 -16.08
CA GLU A 130 -11.72 6.52 -15.27
C GLU A 130 -12.06 6.01 -13.86
N PHE A 131 -12.56 4.77 -13.73
CA PHE A 131 -12.97 4.23 -12.43
C PHE A 131 -11.81 3.83 -11.52
N ILE A 132 -10.63 3.49 -12.08
CA ILE A 132 -9.48 3.04 -11.28
C ILE A 132 -9.12 4.05 -10.18
N CYS A 133 -9.09 5.34 -10.50
CA CYS A 133 -8.65 6.39 -9.56
C CYS A 133 -9.78 7.00 -8.72
N VAL A 134 -10.97 6.41 -8.73
CA VAL A 134 -12.11 6.90 -7.95
C VAL A 134 -12.28 6.08 -6.67
N GLU A 135 -12.21 6.75 -5.51
CA GLU A 135 -12.24 6.15 -4.16
C GLU A 135 -13.34 5.08 -4.01
N ARG A 136 -14.56 5.39 -4.43
CA ARG A 136 -15.75 4.52 -4.33
C ARG A 136 -15.56 3.13 -4.95
N TYR A 137 -14.74 2.99 -5.98
CA TYR A 137 -14.58 1.74 -6.72
C TYR A 137 -13.40 0.88 -6.24
N PHE A 138 -12.66 1.33 -5.21
CA PHE A 138 -11.55 0.57 -4.67
C PHE A 138 -11.92 -0.88 -4.25
N PRO A 139 -13.07 -1.17 -3.61
CA PRO A 139 -13.46 -2.53 -3.23
C PRO A 139 -13.61 -3.51 -4.40
N VAL A 140 -13.78 -3.02 -5.62
CA VAL A 140 -14.05 -3.83 -6.82
C VAL A 140 -12.91 -3.79 -7.83
N MET A 141 -11.75 -3.26 -7.44
CA MET A 141 -10.56 -3.17 -8.29
C MET A 141 -10.17 -4.52 -8.91
N GLY A 142 -10.35 -5.63 -8.20
CA GLY A 142 -10.08 -6.96 -8.75
C GLY A 142 -10.92 -7.28 -10.01
N GLU A 143 -12.21 -6.94 -10.01
CA GLU A 143 -13.10 -7.15 -11.16
C GLU A 143 -12.78 -6.18 -12.32
N ILE A 144 -12.41 -4.94 -12.00
CA ILE A 144 -11.99 -3.94 -13.00
C ILE A 144 -10.69 -4.39 -13.67
N CYS A 145 -9.67 -4.78 -12.89
CA CYS A 145 -8.39 -5.27 -13.41
C CYS A 145 -8.56 -6.54 -14.24
N LYS A 146 -9.45 -7.46 -13.82
CA LYS A 146 -9.77 -8.66 -14.59
C LYS A 146 -10.32 -8.33 -15.97
N CYS A 147 -11.25 -7.37 -16.05
CA CYS A 147 -11.81 -6.90 -17.30
C CYS A 147 -10.75 -6.26 -18.20
N LEU A 148 -9.91 -5.38 -17.64
CA LEU A 148 -8.79 -4.75 -18.35
C LEU A 148 -7.81 -5.78 -18.88
N ARG A 149 -7.45 -6.79 -18.08
CA ARG A 149 -6.59 -7.89 -18.53
C ARG A 149 -7.18 -8.62 -19.72
N THR A 150 -8.48 -8.92 -19.70
CA THR A 150 -9.17 -9.56 -20.83
C THR A 150 -9.13 -8.70 -22.08
N LEU A 151 -9.36 -7.39 -21.97
CA LEU A 151 -9.27 -6.44 -23.08
C LEU A 151 -7.85 -6.43 -23.69
N ILE A 152 -6.83 -6.26 -22.85
CA ILE A 152 -5.42 -6.24 -23.27
C ILE A 152 -5.02 -7.56 -23.93
N THR A 153 -5.39 -8.69 -23.33
CA THR A 153 -5.09 -10.03 -23.88
C THR A 153 -5.74 -10.23 -25.24
N THR A 154 -6.93 -9.68 -25.45
CA THR A 154 -7.66 -9.79 -26.72
C THR A 154 -6.97 -9.00 -27.83
N GLU A 155 -6.58 -7.75 -27.56
CA GLU A 155 -5.82 -6.93 -28.53
C GLU A 155 -4.47 -7.56 -28.87
N GLN A 156 -3.72 -8.03 -27.85
CA GLN A 156 -2.44 -8.72 -28.05
C GLN A 156 -2.59 -9.98 -28.92
N ARG A 157 -3.60 -10.81 -28.66
CA ARG A 157 -3.87 -12.03 -29.43
C ARG A 157 -4.20 -11.73 -30.89
N GLU A 158 -4.84 -10.59 -31.13
CA GLU A 158 -5.25 -10.16 -32.47
C GLU A 158 -4.18 -9.29 -33.16
N GLY A 159 -2.99 -9.15 -32.55
CA GLY A 159 -1.85 -8.42 -33.09
C GLY A 159 -2.07 -6.92 -33.22
N ARG A 160 -3.01 -6.36 -32.44
CA ARG A 160 -3.32 -4.93 -32.43
C ARG A 160 -2.66 -4.23 -31.25
N GLU A 161 -2.36 -2.95 -31.44
CA GLU A 161 -1.87 -2.08 -30.37
C GLU A 161 -3.04 -1.56 -29.51
N LEU A 162 -2.76 -1.28 -28.24
CA LEU A 162 -3.72 -0.68 -27.34
C LEU A 162 -4.00 0.77 -27.75
N ASP A 163 -5.28 1.12 -27.93
CA ASP A 163 -5.70 2.48 -28.26
C ASP A 163 -5.66 3.38 -27.02
N PHE A 164 -4.73 4.33 -26.99
CA PHE A 164 -4.62 5.38 -25.97
C PHE A 164 -5.01 6.76 -26.50
N GLU A 165 -5.57 6.84 -27.70
CA GLU A 165 -5.97 8.10 -28.34
C GLU A 165 -7.47 8.35 -28.16
N THR A 166 -8.31 7.35 -28.46
CA THR A 166 -9.76 7.52 -28.45
C THR A 166 -10.33 7.53 -27.03
N GLY A 167 -10.94 8.65 -26.60
CA GLY A 167 -11.62 8.78 -25.31
C GLY A 167 -10.71 9.04 -24.11
N PHE A 168 -9.40 9.13 -24.33
CA PHE A 168 -8.39 9.51 -23.32
C PHE A 168 -8.22 11.02 -23.17
N ASP A 169 -8.83 11.81 -24.06
CA ASP A 169 -8.97 13.26 -23.97
C ASP A 169 -9.94 13.68 -22.85
N ASN A 170 -10.78 12.77 -22.36
CA ASN A 170 -11.64 13.00 -21.21
C ASN A 170 -10.79 13.16 -19.93
N ALA A 171 -10.86 14.34 -19.32
CA ALA A 171 -10.14 14.70 -18.09
C ALA A 171 -10.42 13.79 -16.88
N ARG A 172 -11.47 12.95 -16.92
CA ARG A 172 -11.76 11.96 -15.87
C ARG A 172 -10.94 10.67 -16.01
N VAL A 173 -10.40 10.39 -17.19
CA VAL A 173 -9.58 9.21 -17.43
C VAL A 173 -8.27 9.36 -16.67
N ALA A 174 -7.94 8.35 -15.86
CA ALA A 174 -6.72 8.37 -15.08
C ALA A 174 -5.49 8.30 -16.00
N GLY A 175 -4.54 9.21 -15.80
CA GLY A 175 -3.25 9.15 -16.49
C GLY A 175 -2.47 7.88 -16.15
N ASN A 176 -1.57 7.47 -17.05
CA ASN A 176 -0.72 6.28 -16.92
C ASN A 176 -0.05 6.13 -15.54
N HIS A 177 0.56 7.19 -15.01
CA HIS A 177 1.17 7.19 -13.68
C HIS A 177 0.16 6.92 -12.55
N ALA A 178 -1.06 7.45 -12.68
CA ALA A 178 -2.13 7.26 -11.71
C ALA A 178 -2.66 5.83 -11.70
N VAL A 179 -2.83 5.25 -12.89
CA VAL A 179 -3.18 3.84 -13.08
C VAL A 179 -2.08 2.96 -12.49
N MET A 180 -0.82 3.20 -12.83
CA MET A 180 0.33 2.43 -12.32
C MET A 180 0.38 2.45 -10.78
N ALA A 181 0.27 3.63 -10.16
CA ALA A 181 0.26 3.75 -8.71
C ALA A 181 -0.88 2.93 -8.07
N ARG A 182 -2.09 2.98 -8.64
CA ARG A 182 -3.25 2.21 -8.14
C ARG A 182 -3.05 0.70 -8.27
N LEU A 183 -2.49 0.24 -9.39
CA LEU A 183 -2.21 -1.19 -9.62
C LEU A 183 -1.18 -1.73 -8.62
N PHE A 184 -0.12 -0.97 -8.32
CA PHE A 184 0.85 -1.37 -7.30
C PHE A 184 0.21 -1.48 -5.91
N VAL A 185 -0.65 -0.54 -5.52
CA VAL A 185 -1.35 -0.64 -4.22
C VAL A 185 -2.28 -1.85 -4.16
N CYS A 186 -2.85 -2.28 -5.29
CA CYS A 186 -3.69 -3.49 -5.33
C CYS A 186 -2.92 -4.79 -5.01
N LEU A 187 -1.57 -4.78 -5.09
CA LEU A 187 -0.71 -5.88 -4.67
C LEU A 187 -0.61 -6.02 -3.14
N CYS A 188 -0.99 -4.99 -2.38
CA CYS A 188 -0.87 -4.96 -0.92
C CYS A 188 -1.50 -6.21 -0.28
N ASN A 189 -0.72 -6.87 0.60
CA ASN A 189 -1.15 -7.96 1.46
C ASN A 189 -1.78 -9.17 0.73
N ALA A 190 -1.42 -9.41 -0.54
CA ALA A 190 -1.99 -10.50 -1.35
C ALA A 190 -2.04 -11.88 -0.64
N PRO A 191 -1.01 -12.33 0.11
CA PRO A 191 -1.02 -13.63 0.79
C PRO A 191 -1.95 -13.71 2.02
N LEU A 192 -2.65 -12.63 2.39
CA LEU A 192 -3.51 -12.60 3.57
C LEU A 192 -4.79 -13.43 3.36
N ASN A 193 -5.39 -13.37 2.17
CA ASN A 193 -6.59 -14.14 1.80
C ASN A 193 -6.78 -14.24 0.28
N GLY A 194 -7.68 -15.12 -0.17
CA GLY A 194 -7.91 -15.38 -1.59
C GLY A 194 -8.47 -14.19 -2.40
N LEU A 195 -9.21 -13.27 -1.77
CA LEU A 195 -9.74 -12.08 -2.45
C LEU A 195 -8.59 -11.11 -2.81
N LEU A 196 -7.69 -10.86 -1.86
CA LEU A 196 -6.51 -10.02 -2.08
C LEU A 196 -5.51 -10.68 -3.04
N ALA A 197 -5.34 -12.00 -2.95
CA ALA A 197 -4.53 -12.75 -3.91
C ALA A 197 -5.07 -12.62 -5.35
N SER A 198 -6.40 -12.72 -5.53
CA SER A 198 -7.03 -12.51 -6.84
C SER A 198 -6.86 -11.08 -7.32
N ARG A 199 -7.14 -10.08 -6.47
CA ARG A 199 -6.94 -8.65 -6.80
C ARG A 199 -5.51 -8.37 -7.26
N ALA A 200 -4.53 -8.88 -6.52
CA ALA A 200 -3.12 -8.72 -6.84
C ALA A 200 -2.72 -9.39 -8.15
N ARG A 201 -3.19 -10.62 -8.42
CA ARG A 201 -2.94 -11.33 -9.67
C ARG A 201 -3.46 -10.55 -10.88
N GLU A 202 -4.72 -10.13 -10.84
CA GLU A 202 -5.32 -9.38 -11.95
C GLU A 202 -4.61 -8.04 -12.15
N SER A 203 -4.21 -7.36 -11.07
CA SER A 203 -3.48 -6.08 -11.17
C SER A 203 -2.07 -6.25 -11.72
N TYR A 204 -1.36 -7.30 -11.29
CA TYR A 204 -0.02 -7.63 -11.78
C TYR A 204 -0.03 -7.91 -13.28
N GLU A 205 -0.97 -8.75 -13.75
CA GLU A 205 -1.10 -9.06 -15.18
C GLU A 205 -1.39 -7.82 -16.04
N VAL A 206 -2.13 -6.85 -15.51
CA VAL A 206 -2.34 -5.57 -16.19
C VAL A 206 -1.03 -4.78 -16.26
N VAL A 207 -0.27 -4.68 -15.16
CA VAL A 207 1.05 -3.99 -15.15
C VAL A 207 2.02 -4.65 -16.12
N ASP A 208 2.15 -5.98 -16.05
CA ASP A 208 3.05 -6.78 -16.88
C ASP A 208 2.77 -6.58 -18.37
N ARG A 209 1.50 -6.62 -18.77
CA ARG A 209 1.10 -6.51 -20.17
C ARG A 209 1.08 -5.08 -20.71
N MET A 210 0.84 -4.09 -19.86
CA MET A 210 0.86 -2.68 -20.28
C MET A 210 2.28 -2.13 -20.41
N ASN A 211 3.27 -2.78 -19.81
CA ASN A 211 4.60 -2.22 -19.66
C ASN A 211 5.64 -3.13 -20.33
N SER A 212 6.09 -2.77 -21.54
CA SER A 212 7.21 -3.45 -22.21
C SER A 212 8.52 -3.42 -21.39
N LEU A 213 8.62 -2.54 -20.38
CA LEU A 213 9.75 -2.49 -19.44
C LEU A 213 9.80 -3.70 -18.50
N MET A 214 8.69 -4.42 -18.32
CA MET A 214 8.65 -5.58 -17.43
C MET A 214 9.44 -6.76 -17.98
N ASP A 215 9.56 -6.93 -19.30
CA ASP A 215 10.35 -8.01 -19.91
C ASP A 215 11.85 -7.91 -19.56
N GLU A 216 12.40 -6.70 -19.40
CA GLU A 216 13.78 -6.46 -18.94
C GLU A 216 13.94 -6.60 -17.41
N VAL A 217 12.91 -6.29 -16.63
CA VAL A 217 12.93 -6.24 -15.16
C VAL A 217 12.54 -7.59 -14.51
N CYS A 218 11.70 -8.39 -15.16
CA CYS A 218 11.10 -9.64 -14.67
C CYS A 218 12.04 -10.86 -14.66
N SER A 219 13.35 -10.67 -14.72
CA SER A 219 14.28 -11.75 -14.32
C SER A 219 14.08 -12.18 -12.85
N THR A 220 13.43 -11.33 -12.05
CA THR A 220 13.09 -11.57 -10.65
C THR A 220 11.59 -11.87 -10.55
N SER A 221 11.22 -13.15 -10.55
CA SER A 221 9.82 -13.57 -10.47
C SER A 221 9.23 -13.22 -9.09
N LEU A 222 8.08 -12.53 -9.07
CA LEU A 222 7.33 -12.35 -7.83
C LEU A 222 6.97 -13.75 -7.27
N PRO A 223 7.22 -14.01 -5.97
CA PRO A 223 6.85 -15.28 -5.37
C PRO A 223 5.33 -15.45 -5.42
N SER A 224 4.82 -16.62 -5.82
CA SER A 224 3.37 -16.84 -5.90
C SER A 224 2.65 -16.45 -4.60
N PRO A 225 1.59 -15.60 -4.65
CA PRO A 225 0.87 -15.18 -3.44
C PRO A 225 0.18 -16.34 -2.72
N SER A 226 -0.06 -17.46 -3.41
CA SER A 226 -0.63 -18.69 -2.85
C SER A 226 0.40 -19.73 -2.39
N GLY A 227 1.69 -19.50 -2.66
CA GLY A 227 2.87 -20.32 -2.33
C GLY A 227 2.65 -21.78 -1.91
N ASP A 228 3.05 -22.72 -2.77
CA ASP A 228 3.31 -24.10 -2.37
C ASP A 228 4.61 -24.16 -1.54
N SER A 229 4.50 -24.28 -0.22
CA SER A 229 5.65 -24.49 0.66
C SER A 229 5.41 -25.64 1.64
N SER A 230 6.39 -26.55 1.68
CA SER A 230 6.72 -27.66 2.61
C SER A 230 6.26 -27.46 4.08
N PRO A 231 6.12 -28.53 4.92
CA PRO A 231 5.29 -28.56 6.13
C PRO A 231 5.78 -27.74 7.34
N ALA A 232 6.84 -26.94 7.19
CA ALA A 232 7.16 -25.92 8.17
C ALA A 232 6.17 -24.77 8.01
N VAL A 233 5.22 -24.65 8.94
CA VAL A 233 4.20 -23.59 8.96
C VAL A 233 4.87 -22.22 9.04
N GLU A 234 5.17 -21.63 7.89
CA GLU A 234 5.61 -20.24 7.81
C GLU A 234 4.51 -19.37 8.40
N LEU A 235 4.87 -18.54 9.39
CA LEU A 235 3.92 -17.59 9.97
C LEU A 235 3.39 -16.66 8.88
N ARG A 236 2.05 -16.56 8.77
CA ARG A 236 1.36 -15.72 7.78
C ARG A 236 1.92 -14.30 7.69
N GLY A 237 2.27 -13.69 8.82
CA GLY A 237 2.86 -12.36 8.86
C GLY A 237 4.23 -12.25 8.15
N ARG A 238 5.07 -13.29 8.20
CA ARG A 238 6.36 -13.31 7.48
C ARG A 238 6.14 -13.40 5.97
N ARG A 239 5.19 -14.22 5.54
CA ARG A 239 4.81 -14.34 4.13
C ARG A 239 4.34 -13.01 3.55
N ILE A 240 3.44 -12.32 4.27
CA ILE A 240 2.95 -10.99 3.88
C ILE A 240 4.10 -9.97 3.81
N ALA A 241 4.98 -9.95 4.81
CA ALA A 241 6.11 -9.04 4.83
C ALA A 241 7.06 -9.27 3.64
N ARG A 242 7.39 -10.53 3.33
CA ARG A 242 8.23 -10.91 2.18
C ARG A 242 7.58 -10.52 0.85
N TRP A 243 6.28 -10.79 0.68
CA TRP A 243 5.54 -10.41 -0.51
C TRP A 243 5.54 -8.90 -0.73
N ASN A 244 5.24 -8.13 0.31
CA ASN A 244 5.24 -6.66 0.20
C ASN A 244 6.63 -6.12 -0.13
N GLU A 245 7.71 -6.76 0.35
CA GLU A 245 9.08 -6.37 0.00
C GLU A 245 9.39 -6.66 -1.47
N ALA A 246 9.05 -7.86 -1.97
CA ALA A 246 9.22 -8.21 -3.38
C ALA A 246 8.46 -7.24 -4.32
N CYS A 247 7.26 -6.78 -3.92
CA CYS A 247 6.52 -5.78 -4.69
C CYS A 247 7.23 -4.41 -4.73
N LEU A 248 7.90 -4.00 -3.64
CA LEU A 248 8.64 -2.74 -3.58
C LEU A 248 9.98 -2.83 -4.34
N GLU A 249 10.62 -3.99 -4.32
CA GLU A 249 11.80 -4.27 -5.15
C GLU A 249 11.44 -4.19 -6.63
N MET A 250 10.33 -4.81 -7.05
CA MET A 250 9.80 -4.70 -8.41
C MET A 250 9.52 -3.23 -8.77
N LEU A 251 8.83 -2.48 -7.90
CA LEU A 251 8.59 -1.05 -8.13
C LEU A 251 9.90 -0.27 -8.30
N SER A 252 10.87 -0.51 -7.43
CA SER A 252 12.20 0.13 -7.49
C SER A 252 12.90 -0.15 -8.81
N ALA A 253 12.83 -1.40 -9.29
CA ALA A 253 13.41 -1.80 -10.56
C ALA A 253 12.69 -1.14 -11.75
N CYS A 254 11.34 -1.13 -11.77
CA CYS A 254 10.57 -0.43 -12.80
C CYS A 254 10.94 1.06 -12.88
N ILE A 255 11.05 1.74 -11.74
CA ILE A 255 11.41 3.17 -11.69
C ILE A 255 12.86 3.38 -12.13
N SER A 256 13.76 2.45 -11.81
CA SER A 256 15.18 2.56 -12.17
C SER A 256 15.43 2.32 -13.66
N ALA A 257 14.57 1.55 -14.34
CA ALA A 257 14.62 1.34 -15.78
C ALA A 257 14.30 2.62 -16.58
N VAL A 258 13.58 3.58 -15.99
CA VAL A 258 13.20 4.83 -16.65
C VAL A 258 14.24 5.93 -16.38
N ILE A 259 14.98 6.31 -17.41
CA ILE A 259 16.01 7.37 -17.32
C ILE A 259 15.38 8.74 -17.06
N ASP A 260 14.20 9.02 -17.60
CA ASP A 260 13.51 10.30 -17.47
C ASP A 260 13.18 10.66 -16.00
N GLY A 261 13.75 11.77 -15.53
CA GLY A 261 13.52 12.28 -14.18
C GLY A 261 12.15 12.92 -13.98
N GLU A 262 11.55 13.50 -15.03
CA GLU A 262 10.20 14.07 -14.97
C GLU A 262 9.15 12.97 -14.82
N TRP A 263 9.34 11.85 -15.52
CA TRP A 263 8.52 10.65 -15.35
C TRP A 263 8.53 10.16 -13.90
N ARG A 264 9.72 10.01 -13.28
CA ARG A 264 9.84 9.55 -11.88
C ARG A 264 9.17 10.52 -10.91
N THR A 265 9.35 11.82 -11.14
CA THR A 265 8.73 12.89 -10.35
C THR A 265 7.21 12.89 -10.50
N SER A 266 6.70 12.67 -11.71
CA SER A 266 5.27 12.57 -12.00
C SER A 266 4.62 11.38 -11.31
N LEU A 267 5.28 10.21 -11.32
CA LEU A 267 4.82 9.02 -10.60
C LEU A 267 4.71 9.29 -9.09
N ALA A 268 5.77 9.84 -8.48
CA ALA A 268 5.79 10.15 -7.06
C ALA A 268 4.74 11.21 -6.68
N ALA A 269 4.56 12.24 -7.50
CA ALA A 269 3.55 13.27 -7.28
C ALA A 269 2.13 12.69 -7.28
N VAL A 270 1.86 11.77 -8.19
CA VAL A 270 0.57 11.08 -8.26
C VAL A 270 0.37 10.13 -7.08
N MET A 271 1.40 9.37 -6.67
CA MET A 271 1.35 8.56 -5.45
C MET A 271 1.01 9.41 -4.23
N GLY A 272 1.63 10.58 -4.08
CA GLY A 272 1.31 11.55 -3.02
C GLY A 272 -0.15 12.02 -3.06
N LYS A 273 -0.66 12.39 -4.23
CA LYS A 273 -2.07 12.81 -4.42
C LYS A 273 -3.07 11.69 -4.08
N GLN A 274 -2.69 10.42 -4.27
CA GLN A 274 -3.57 9.28 -4.04
C GLN A 274 -3.66 8.84 -2.58
N LEU A 275 -2.84 9.38 -1.66
CA LEU A 275 -2.86 8.96 -0.24
C LEU A 275 -4.24 9.09 0.40
N ASP A 276 -5.00 10.14 0.06
CA ASP A 276 -6.34 10.39 0.64
C ASP A 276 -7.41 9.43 0.09
N LEU A 277 -7.17 8.78 -1.05
CA LEU A 277 -8.05 7.72 -1.58
C LEU A 277 -8.10 6.48 -0.67
N TYR A 278 -7.15 6.36 0.26
CA TYR A 278 -6.98 5.22 1.15
C TYR A 278 -7.20 5.57 2.63
N LYS A 279 -7.88 6.70 2.93
CA LYS A 279 -8.13 7.14 4.32
C LYS A 279 -8.84 6.07 5.18
N ASP A 280 -9.69 5.25 4.55
CA ASP A 280 -10.43 4.15 5.19
C ASP A 280 -9.78 2.77 4.97
N TYR A 281 -8.58 2.75 4.36
CA TYR A 281 -7.83 1.55 3.99
C TYR A 281 -6.38 1.64 4.51
N PRO A 282 -6.17 1.50 5.83
CA PRO A 282 -4.89 1.82 6.46
C PRO A 282 -3.73 0.91 6.01
N ASP A 283 -3.99 -0.36 5.67
CA ASP A 283 -3.00 -1.27 5.12
C ASP A 283 -2.50 -0.81 3.74
N GLU A 284 -3.43 -0.47 2.84
CA GLU A 284 -3.11 0.05 1.52
C GLU A 284 -2.45 1.42 1.56
N LYS A 285 -2.90 2.31 2.44
CA LYS A 285 -2.27 3.61 2.64
C LYS A 285 -0.84 3.46 3.18
N ALA A 286 -0.63 2.56 4.13
CA ALA A 286 0.69 2.22 4.63
C ALA A 286 1.60 1.65 3.54
N PHE A 287 1.07 0.82 2.65
CA PHE A 287 1.82 0.30 1.51
C PHE A 287 2.14 1.40 0.49
N LEU A 288 1.20 2.29 0.18
CA LEU A 288 1.42 3.44 -0.70
C LEU A 288 2.48 4.42 -0.15
N LEU A 289 2.50 4.67 1.15
CA LEU A 289 3.57 5.46 1.80
C LEU A 289 4.95 4.84 1.57
N ARG A 290 5.05 3.50 1.60
CA ARG A 290 6.28 2.78 1.26
C ARG A 290 6.62 2.89 -0.22
N CYS A 291 5.65 2.73 -1.13
CA CYS A 291 5.84 2.93 -2.56
C CYS A 291 6.35 4.35 -2.88
N LEU A 292 5.76 5.37 -2.25
CA LEU A 292 6.18 6.76 -2.38
C LEU A 292 7.63 6.92 -1.90
N GLY A 293 7.97 6.41 -0.71
CA GLY A 293 9.35 6.43 -0.21
C GLY A 293 10.35 5.78 -1.17
N THR A 294 10.00 4.62 -1.75
CA THR A 294 10.80 3.95 -2.79
C THR A 294 10.95 4.81 -4.04
N ALA A 295 9.88 5.45 -4.52
CA ALA A 295 9.94 6.35 -5.67
C ALA A 295 10.81 7.59 -5.39
N LEU A 296 10.68 8.19 -4.21
CA LEU A 296 11.50 9.35 -3.79
C LEU A 296 12.99 9.01 -3.76
N SER A 297 13.37 7.77 -3.39
CA SER A 297 14.78 7.33 -3.43
C SER A 297 15.42 7.36 -4.82
N LYS A 298 14.61 7.50 -5.88
CA LYS A 298 15.04 7.52 -7.28
C LYS A 298 14.99 8.91 -7.92
N ILE A 299 14.72 9.96 -7.15
CA ILE A 299 14.55 11.34 -7.64
C ILE A 299 15.73 12.21 -7.18
N ALA A 300 16.40 12.89 -8.12
CA ALA A 300 17.54 13.75 -7.78
C ALA A 300 17.14 15.12 -7.20
N LEU A 301 15.94 15.61 -7.52
CA LEU A 301 15.47 16.95 -7.14
C LEU A 301 15.14 17.01 -5.63
N LYS A 302 16.09 17.51 -4.84
CA LYS A 302 16.01 17.54 -3.37
C LYS A 302 14.79 18.28 -2.82
N SER A 303 14.41 19.42 -3.40
CA SER A 303 13.23 20.18 -2.96
C SER A 303 11.95 19.35 -3.06
N PHE A 304 11.76 18.67 -4.19
CA PHE A 304 10.62 17.78 -4.39
C PHE A 304 10.61 16.62 -3.38
N VAL A 305 11.78 16.04 -3.10
CA VAL A 305 11.93 14.97 -2.10
C VAL A 305 11.53 15.48 -0.71
N VAL A 306 11.98 16.67 -0.31
CA VAL A 306 11.60 17.29 0.98
C VAL A 306 10.09 17.52 1.05
N ASP A 307 9.50 18.13 0.02
CA ASP A 307 8.06 18.42 -0.02
C ASP A 307 7.21 17.15 0.14
N HIS A 308 7.61 16.06 -0.53
CA HIS A 308 6.89 14.80 -0.48
C HIS A 308 7.18 14.00 0.79
N LEU A 309 8.37 14.13 1.38
CA LEU A 309 8.66 13.58 2.70
C LEU A 309 7.76 14.23 3.76
N MET A 310 7.58 15.56 3.70
CA MET A 310 6.66 16.27 4.60
C MET A 310 5.19 15.92 4.34
N LEU A 311 4.82 15.74 3.06
CA LEU A 311 3.50 15.23 2.68
C LEU A 311 3.21 13.88 3.34
N MET A 312 4.18 12.95 3.39
CA MET A 312 3.99 11.65 4.04
C MET A 312 3.61 11.78 5.51
N PHE A 313 4.31 12.62 6.28
CA PHE A 313 3.94 12.88 7.67
C PHE A 313 2.55 13.52 7.77
N ARG A 314 2.28 14.56 6.98
CA ARG A 314 1.00 15.28 7.01
C ARG A 314 -0.21 14.39 6.67
N SER A 315 -0.06 13.51 5.70
CA SER A 315 -1.13 12.63 5.23
C SER A 315 -1.31 11.40 6.12
N THR A 316 -0.41 11.13 7.07
CA THR A 316 -0.47 9.96 7.95
C THR A 316 -1.40 10.20 9.14
N GLN A 317 -2.34 9.28 9.36
CA GLN A 317 -3.11 9.21 10.60
C GLN A 317 -2.26 8.54 11.67
N HIS A 318 -1.45 9.31 12.39
CA HIS A 318 -0.47 8.74 13.32
C HIS A 318 -1.08 7.93 14.45
N THR A 319 -2.35 8.10 14.80
CA THR A 319 -3.03 7.23 15.79
C THR A 319 -3.18 5.79 15.29
N VAL A 320 -3.23 5.57 13.97
CA VAL A 320 -3.36 4.26 13.32
C VAL A 320 -1.98 3.56 13.22
N PRO A 321 -1.77 2.40 13.88
CA PRO A 321 -0.46 1.73 13.90
C PRO A 321 0.09 1.37 12.52
N MET A 322 -0.77 0.91 11.61
CA MET A 322 -0.36 0.52 10.25
C MET A 322 0.17 1.72 9.47
N GLU A 323 -0.53 2.86 9.50
CA GLU A 323 -0.07 4.08 8.83
C GLU A 323 1.23 4.62 9.45
N ARG A 324 1.39 4.59 10.79
CA ARG A 324 2.68 4.96 11.44
C ARG A 324 3.83 4.13 10.89
N GLN A 325 3.65 2.82 10.81
CA GLN A 325 4.68 1.90 10.34
C GLN A 325 4.95 2.08 8.85
N GLY A 326 3.91 2.30 8.04
CA GLY A 326 4.02 2.61 6.62
C GLY A 326 4.81 3.89 6.36
N CYS A 327 4.47 4.98 7.09
CA CYS A 327 5.18 6.25 7.02
C CYS A 327 6.65 6.08 7.37
N ALA A 328 6.96 5.49 8.53
CA ALA A 328 8.34 5.30 8.99
C ALA A 328 9.18 4.44 8.02
N ARG A 329 8.58 3.38 7.46
CA ARG A 329 9.24 2.55 6.43
C ARG A 329 9.46 3.28 5.12
N GLY A 330 8.50 4.10 4.67
CA GLY A 330 8.67 4.93 3.49
C GLY A 330 9.76 5.98 3.67
N VAL A 331 9.85 6.60 4.85
CA VAL A 331 10.96 7.50 5.21
C VAL A 331 12.30 6.75 5.12
N GLY A 332 12.38 5.54 5.67
CA GLY A 332 13.56 4.68 5.54
C GLY A 332 13.91 4.37 4.08
N ALA A 333 12.93 4.00 3.25
CA ALA A 333 13.13 3.74 1.83
C ALA A 333 13.71 4.98 1.10
N CYS A 334 13.20 6.17 1.38
CA CYS A 334 13.75 7.43 0.85
C CYS A 334 15.21 7.64 1.30
N ALA A 335 15.52 7.33 2.56
CA ALA A 335 16.86 7.46 3.12
C ALA A 335 17.90 6.51 2.51
N SER A 336 17.49 5.48 1.75
CA SER A 336 18.43 4.60 1.04
C SER A 336 19.33 5.34 0.05
N PHE A 337 18.85 6.47 -0.48
CA PHE A 337 19.64 7.37 -1.34
C PHE A 337 19.80 8.78 -0.72
N HIS A 338 18.82 9.24 0.06
CA HIS A 338 18.80 10.59 0.62
C HIS A 338 19.06 10.65 2.13
N THR A 339 19.96 9.81 2.68
CA THR A 339 20.16 9.68 4.13
C THR A 339 20.33 11.04 4.84
N ASP A 340 21.26 11.88 4.38
CA ASP A 340 21.56 13.17 5.05
C ASP A 340 20.38 14.15 5.00
N LEU A 341 19.69 14.21 3.84
CA LEU A 341 18.52 15.06 3.66
C LEU A 341 17.38 14.61 4.58
N VAL A 342 17.13 13.31 4.66
CA VAL A 342 16.09 12.75 5.54
C VAL A 342 16.40 13.03 7.01
N LEU A 343 17.66 12.90 7.45
CA LEU A 343 18.05 13.19 8.83
C LEU A 343 17.81 14.66 9.20
N VAL A 344 18.13 15.60 8.30
CA VAL A 344 17.82 17.03 8.50
C VAL A 344 16.32 17.24 8.66
N GLU A 345 15.50 16.61 7.81
CA GLU A 345 14.05 16.77 7.90
C GLU A 345 13.42 16.09 9.13
N LEU A 346 13.97 14.98 9.61
CA LEU A 346 13.51 14.39 10.87
C LEU A 346 13.84 15.30 12.07
N GLU A 347 14.99 15.97 12.06
CA GLU A 347 15.32 16.98 13.07
C GLU A 347 14.36 18.18 13.00
N ASN A 348 14.00 18.60 11.79
CA ASN A 348 13.00 19.66 11.56
C ASN A 348 11.62 19.28 12.11
N VAL A 349 11.16 18.05 11.86
CA VAL A 349 9.90 17.52 12.41
C VAL A 349 9.96 17.44 13.95
N SER A 350 11.11 17.07 14.53
CA SER A 350 11.31 17.09 15.99
C SER A 350 11.22 18.51 16.58
N LYS A 351 11.87 19.49 15.95
CA LYS A 351 11.80 20.90 16.38
C LYS A 351 10.36 21.39 16.37
N TRP A 352 9.60 21.04 15.33
CA TRP A 352 8.18 21.35 15.22
C TRP A 352 7.35 20.65 16.31
N GLU A 353 7.63 19.37 16.59
CA GLU A 353 6.97 18.57 17.63
C GLU A 353 7.09 19.22 19.03
N HIS A 354 8.24 19.84 19.33
CA HIS A 354 8.49 20.55 20.60
C HIS A 354 8.01 22.01 20.62
N ALA A 355 7.71 22.61 19.47
CA ALA A 355 7.45 24.04 19.32
C ALA A 355 6.09 24.53 19.85
N LYS A 356 5.50 23.87 20.86
CA LYS A 356 4.13 24.09 21.39
C LYS A 356 3.72 25.54 21.67
N LYS A 357 4.60 26.55 21.64
CA LYS A 357 4.30 27.98 21.86
C LYS A 357 5.27 29.00 21.20
N SER A 358 5.95 28.70 20.10
CA SER A 358 6.80 29.73 19.44
C SER A 358 6.18 30.26 18.16
N THR A 359 5.82 31.55 18.16
CA THR A 359 5.41 32.35 16.98
C THR A 359 6.57 32.68 16.02
N GLY A 360 7.76 32.10 16.22
CA GLY A 360 8.97 32.49 15.51
C GLY A 360 9.62 31.39 14.67
N PHE A 361 9.87 31.74 13.40
CA PHE A 361 10.99 31.27 12.57
C PHE A 361 11.02 29.83 12.02
N PHE A 362 9.88 29.28 11.57
CA PHE A 362 9.87 28.12 10.65
C PHE A 362 8.83 28.29 9.54
N GLY A 363 9.06 29.23 8.62
CA GLY A 363 8.10 29.55 7.55
C GLY A 363 7.75 28.35 6.65
N PHE A 364 8.77 27.62 6.16
CA PHE A 364 8.57 26.53 5.19
C PHE A 364 7.84 25.30 5.77
N ILE A 365 8.16 24.88 7.00
CA ILE A 365 7.47 23.73 7.65
C ILE A 365 6.05 24.13 8.05
N LYS A 366 5.83 25.39 8.47
CA LYS A 366 4.49 25.90 8.80
C LYS A 366 3.56 25.88 7.58
N ASP A 367 4.07 26.10 6.38
CA ASP A 367 3.29 26.05 5.13
C ASP A 367 3.13 24.60 4.62
N ALA A 368 4.15 23.74 4.80
CA ALA A 368 4.12 22.32 4.38
C ALA A 368 3.28 21.43 5.31
N MET A 369 3.35 21.69 6.63
CA MET A 369 2.56 21.07 7.70
C MET A 369 1.72 22.19 8.37
N PRO A 370 0.68 22.70 7.68
CA PRO A 370 -0.19 23.72 8.24
C PRO A 370 -0.75 23.20 9.56
N ILE A 371 -0.88 24.10 10.53
CA ILE A 371 -1.41 23.84 11.86
C ILE A 371 -2.85 23.30 11.73
N ARG A 372 -3.01 22.02 11.40
CA ARG A 372 -4.05 21.21 12.00
C ARG A 372 -3.67 21.18 13.47
N GLN A 373 -4.59 21.58 14.35
CA GLN A 373 -4.38 21.51 15.78
C GLN A 373 -4.32 20.03 16.16
N TYR A 374 -3.15 19.41 16.00
CA TYR A 374 -2.88 18.08 16.53
C TYR A 374 -3.24 18.13 18.02
N THR A 375 -4.12 17.23 18.43
CA THR A 375 -4.39 16.98 19.84
C THR A 375 -3.11 16.51 20.54
N ASP A 376 -3.04 16.65 21.86
CA ASP A 376 -1.91 16.15 22.64
C ASP A 376 -1.64 14.66 22.35
N THR A 377 -2.71 13.87 22.17
CA THR A 377 -2.63 12.47 21.79
C THR A 377 -2.01 12.27 20.41
N GLU A 378 -2.44 13.02 19.39
CA GLU A 378 -1.85 12.89 18.04
C GLU A 378 -0.39 13.32 18.01
N MET A 379 0.02 14.30 18.82
CA MET A 379 1.43 14.70 18.97
C MET A 379 2.30 13.57 19.54
N VAL A 380 1.80 12.82 20.54
CA VAL A 380 2.48 11.63 21.08
C VAL A 380 2.66 10.58 19.99
N HIS A 381 1.64 10.35 19.16
CA HIS A 381 1.70 9.38 18.08
C HIS A 381 2.60 9.83 16.90
N LEU A 382 2.64 11.12 16.62
CA LEU A 382 3.62 11.70 15.69
C LEU A 382 5.04 11.47 16.21
N ARG A 383 5.31 11.74 17.50
CA ARG A 383 6.60 11.42 18.13
C ARG A 383 6.96 9.95 17.97
N ALA A 384 6.03 9.03 18.21
CA ALA A 384 6.27 7.61 18.00
C ALA A 384 6.63 7.29 16.53
N THR A 385 5.99 7.96 15.56
CA THR A 385 6.30 7.81 14.12
C THR A 385 7.70 8.35 13.80
N LEU A 386 8.05 9.50 14.36
CA LEU A 386 9.36 10.13 14.20
C LEU A 386 10.47 9.23 14.74
N MET A 387 10.30 8.68 15.96
CA MET A 387 11.28 7.77 16.57
C MET A 387 11.46 6.51 15.71
N LEU A 388 10.37 5.89 15.29
CA LEU A 388 10.39 4.71 14.44
C LEU A 388 11.07 4.98 13.09
N SER A 389 10.90 6.20 12.54
CA SER A 389 11.52 6.61 11.28
C SER A 389 13.04 6.57 11.36
N TYR A 390 13.65 7.02 12.45
CA TYR A 390 15.11 6.89 12.64
C TYR A 390 15.58 5.44 12.59
N GLY A 391 14.82 4.50 13.18
CA GLY A 391 15.14 3.07 13.10
C GLY A 391 15.16 2.54 11.67
N TYR A 392 14.17 2.92 10.84
CA TYR A 392 14.14 2.53 9.43
C TYR A 392 15.16 3.28 8.57
N VAL A 393 15.51 4.52 8.90
CA VAL A 393 16.65 5.23 8.27
C VAL A 393 17.93 4.44 8.47
N VAL A 394 18.23 4.00 9.70
CA VAL A 394 19.40 3.14 9.98
C VAL A 394 19.29 1.83 9.20
N GLN A 395 18.10 1.23 9.15
CA GLN A 395 17.91 -0.04 8.44
C GLN A 395 18.11 0.08 6.92
N CYS A 396 17.82 1.22 6.31
CA CYS A 396 17.90 1.40 4.86
C CYS A 396 19.15 2.18 4.41
N CYS A 397 19.90 2.77 5.35
CA CYS A 397 21.13 3.50 5.08
C CYS A 397 22.18 2.62 4.37
N PRO A 398 22.91 3.13 3.36
CA PRO A 398 24.01 2.42 2.73
C PRO A 398 25.05 1.92 3.73
N ILE A 399 25.48 0.67 3.56
CA ILE A 399 26.40 -0.04 4.48
C ILE A 399 27.69 0.75 4.73
N ASP A 400 28.19 1.44 3.72
CA ASP A 400 29.45 2.20 3.81
C ASP A 400 29.36 3.45 4.70
N THR A 401 28.14 3.92 4.98
CA THR A 401 27.91 5.19 5.71
C THR A 401 27.16 5.00 7.03
N ILE A 402 26.53 3.83 7.23
CA ILE A 402 25.65 3.56 8.38
C ILE A 402 26.33 3.77 9.73
N THR A 403 27.56 3.28 9.91
CA THR A 403 28.27 3.33 11.20
C THR A 403 28.62 4.77 11.58
N GLN A 404 29.09 5.56 10.62
CA GLN A 404 29.40 6.97 10.81
C GLN A 404 28.15 7.76 11.18
N ARG A 405 27.08 7.64 10.38
CA ARG A 405 25.83 8.39 10.61
C ARG A 405 25.12 7.98 11.89
N LEU A 406 25.16 6.69 12.22
CA LEU A 406 24.60 6.17 13.47
C LEU A 406 25.28 6.82 14.67
N ASN A 407 26.61 6.82 14.73
CA ASN A 407 27.34 7.32 15.89
C ASN A 407 27.35 8.84 16.00
N GLN A 408 27.51 9.55 14.88
CA GLN A 408 27.67 11.02 14.88
C GLN A 408 26.34 11.75 15.02
N THR A 409 25.29 11.25 14.36
CA THR A 409 24.01 11.96 14.24
C THR A 409 22.89 11.26 15.00
N ILE A 410 22.63 9.99 14.68
CA ILE A 410 21.38 9.33 15.08
C ILE A 410 21.37 8.99 16.58
N ILE A 411 22.42 8.35 17.10
CA ILE A 411 22.53 8.03 18.53
C ILE A 411 22.61 9.30 19.36
N THR A 412 23.40 10.29 18.92
CA THR A 412 23.51 11.59 19.59
C THR A 412 22.13 12.24 19.79
N PHE A 413 21.30 12.21 18.75
CA PHE A 413 19.94 12.74 18.81
C PHE A 413 19.00 11.86 19.66
N LEU A 414 18.93 10.56 19.40
CA LEU A 414 17.97 9.66 20.04
C LEU A 414 18.24 9.43 21.53
N ARG A 415 19.48 9.62 22.00
CA ARG A 415 19.86 9.45 23.42
C ARG A 415 18.93 10.18 24.38
N HIS A 416 18.54 11.42 24.07
CA HIS A 416 17.69 12.19 24.96
C HIS A 416 16.28 11.61 25.07
N TYR A 417 15.78 10.98 24.01
CA TYR A 417 14.47 10.34 24.02
C TYR A 417 14.56 8.95 24.67
N PHE A 418 15.63 8.19 24.41
CA PHE A 418 15.85 6.88 25.03
C PHE A 418 15.95 6.97 26.56
N ALA A 419 16.65 7.98 27.07
CA ALA A 419 16.83 8.18 28.51
C ALA A 419 15.53 8.50 29.27
N ASN A 420 14.46 8.93 28.59
CA ASN A 420 13.19 9.27 29.24
C ASN A 420 12.27 8.04 29.35
N SER A 421 12.41 7.29 30.44
CA SER A 421 11.61 6.09 30.73
C SER A 421 10.12 6.36 31.05
N LYS A 422 9.74 7.63 31.26
CA LYS A 422 8.37 8.06 31.58
C LYS A 422 7.57 8.53 30.36
N GLN A 423 8.07 8.29 29.16
CA GLN A 423 7.33 8.55 27.91
C GLN A 423 6.08 7.66 27.80
N ASP A 424 5.11 8.12 27.02
CA ASP A 424 3.93 7.35 26.66
C ASP A 424 4.30 5.97 26.10
N THR A 425 3.48 4.96 26.39
CA THR A 425 3.75 3.57 26.01
C THR A 425 4.03 3.41 24.52
N VAL A 426 3.25 4.08 23.65
CA VAL A 426 3.46 4.00 22.19
C VAL A 426 4.82 4.54 21.74
N VAL A 427 5.35 5.55 22.43
CA VAL A 427 6.69 6.11 22.14
C VAL A 427 7.76 5.15 22.62
N ARG A 428 7.60 4.56 23.82
CA ARG A 428 8.52 3.52 24.34
C ARG A 428 8.56 2.30 23.43
N GLU A 429 7.41 1.84 22.93
CA GLU A 429 7.33 0.75 21.95
C GLU A 429 8.06 1.08 20.65
N ALA A 430 7.84 2.28 20.09
CA ALA A 430 8.56 2.74 18.91
C ALA A 430 10.08 2.81 19.15
N MET A 431 10.51 3.18 20.36
CA MET A 431 11.91 3.22 20.73
C MET A 431 12.54 1.85 20.87
N LEU A 432 11.86 0.89 21.48
CA LEU A 432 12.34 -0.49 21.56
C LEU A 432 12.49 -1.10 20.17
N GLU A 433 11.52 -0.85 19.28
CA GLU A 433 11.64 -1.28 17.88
C GLU A 433 12.78 -0.55 17.17
N THR A 434 12.99 0.74 17.41
CA THR A 434 14.13 1.50 16.88
C THR A 434 15.47 0.93 17.34
N MET A 435 15.62 0.61 18.63
CA MET A 435 16.82 -0.06 19.16
C MET A 435 17.05 -1.42 18.49
N ARG A 436 15.98 -2.20 18.29
CA ARG A 436 16.05 -3.48 17.58
C ARG A 436 16.49 -3.30 16.14
N LEU A 437 15.93 -2.32 15.42
CA LEU A 437 16.28 -1.98 14.04
C LEU A 437 17.74 -1.53 13.91
N ILE A 438 18.24 -0.72 14.85
CA ILE A 438 19.65 -0.35 14.93
C ILE A 438 20.51 -1.60 15.10
N ALA A 439 20.17 -2.45 16.06
CA ALA A 439 20.93 -3.66 16.38
C ALA A 439 21.07 -4.61 15.17
N ILE A 440 19.96 -4.96 14.51
CA ILE A 440 20.01 -5.83 13.32
C ILE A 440 20.77 -5.20 12.15
N SER A 441 20.81 -3.86 12.08
CA SER A 441 21.43 -3.14 10.97
C SER A 441 22.94 -3.03 11.10
N VAL A 442 23.44 -3.05 12.33
CA VAL A 442 24.89 -3.04 12.62
C VAL A 442 25.43 -4.42 13.01
N HIS A 443 24.64 -5.47 12.85
CA HIS A 443 25.06 -6.83 13.12
C HIS A 443 26.23 -7.22 12.17
N PRO A 444 27.28 -7.90 12.67
CA PRO A 444 28.45 -8.25 11.85
C PRO A 444 28.13 -9.05 10.59
N SER A 445 27.09 -9.89 10.61
CA SER A 445 26.65 -10.65 9.43
C SER A 445 26.12 -9.77 8.30
N ARG A 446 25.66 -8.55 8.60
CA ARG A 446 25.17 -7.58 7.62
C ARG A 446 26.27 -6.62 7.17
N LEU A 447 27.11 -6.17 8.10
CA LEU A 447 28.20 -5.24 7.79
C LEU A 447 29.39 -5.94 7.11
N HIS A 448 29.46 -7.27 7.15
CA HIS A 448 30.62 -8.05 6.73
C HIS A 448 31.94 -7.58 7.38
N ALA A 449 31.83 -7.01 8.58
CA ALA A 449 32.93 -6.41 9.33
C ALA A 449 32.73 -6.63 10.83
N ASP A 450 33.85 -6.71 11.56
CA ASP A 450 33.84 -6.77 13.02
C ASP A 450 33.55 -5.38 13.58
N TYR A 451 32.26 -5.05 13.71
CA TYR A 451 31.81 -3.76 14.20
C TYR A 451 31.53 -3.78 15.70
N ARG A 452 32.15 -2.84 16.43
CA ARG A 452 31.92 -2.60 17.85
C ARG A 452 30.90 -1.48 18.01
N PHE A 453 29.71 -1.81 18.47
CA PHE A 453 28.66 -0.83 18.70
C PHE A 453 28.80 -0.21 20.10
N GLU A 454 29.33 1.01 20.19
CA GLU A 454 29.66 1.66 21.47
C GLU A 454 28.44 1.89 22.37
N ALA A 455 27.30 2.28 21.80
CA ALA A 455 26.08 2.54 22.55
C ALA A 455 25.34 1.25 22.98
N ARG A 456 25.84 0.05 22.65
CA ARG A 456 25.14 -1.23 22.94
C ARG A 456 24.73 -1.34 24.41
N ASN A 457 25.67 -1.17 25.33
CA ASN A 457 25.39 -1.36 26.76
C ASN A 457 24.48 -0.25 27.31
N GLU A 458 24.61 0.97 26.77
CA GLU A 458 23.74 2.11 27.08
C GLU A 458 22.29 1.80 26.67
N LEU A 459 22.07 1.30 25.45
CA LEU A 459 20.73 0.90 24.97
C LEU A 459 20.14 -0.25 25.80
N ILE A 460 20.94 -1.25 26.17
CA ILE A 460 20.49 -2.34 27.06
C ILE A 460 20.04 -1.77 28.43
N GLY A 461 20.75 -0.76 28.94
CA GLY A 461 20.36 -0.01 30.13
C GLY A 461 18.98 0.60 30.00
N TYR A 462 18.71 1.33 28.91
CA TYR A 462 17.39 1.94 28.68
C TYR A 462 16.27 0.90 28.52
N ILE A 463 16.54 -0.24 27.86
CA ILE A 463 15.57 -1.34 27.76
C ILE A 463 15.17 -1.84 29.15
N LYS A 464 16.16 -2.04 30.03
CA LYS A 464 15.92 -2.44 31.42
C LYS A 464 15.04 -1.41 32.14
N ASP A 465 15.36 -0.13 32.02
CA ASP A 465 14.61 0.96 32.67
C ASP A 465 13.15 0.99 32.19
N TYR A 466 12.90 0.74 30.90
CA TYR A 466 11.54 0.71 30.34
C TYR A 466 10.70 -0.45 30.90
N VAL A 467 11.30 -1.64 31.04
CA VAL A 467 10.64 -2.81 31.64
C VAL A 467 10.39 -2.59 33.14
N GLN A 468 11.32 -1.96 33.85
CA GLN A 468 11.17 -1.64 35.27
C GLN A 468 10.07 -0.61 35.57
N CYS A 469 9.67 0.19 34.57
CA CYS A 469 8.55 1.12 34.68
C CYS A 469 7.18 0.45 34.51
N GLU A 470 7.11 -0.78 34.01
CA GLU A 470 5.84 -1.52 33.96
C GLU A 470 5.46 -2.08 35.33
N THR A 471 4.16 -2.25 35.57
CA THR A 471 3.68 -2.87 36.81
C THR A 471 4.23 -4.30 36.93
N PRO A 472 4.75 -4.70 38.10
CA PRO A 472 5.30 -6.05 38.31
C PRO A 472 4.28 -7.17 38.08
N GLU A 473 2.99 -6.86 38.21
CA GLU A 473 1.85 -7.78 38.07
C GLU A 473 1.57 -8.18 36.61
N ILE A 474 2.01 -7.39 35.63
CA ILE A 474 1.83 -7.69 34.20
C ILE A 474 2.99 -8.56 33.73
N LEU A 475 2.74 -9.87 33.59
CA LEU A 475 3.74 -10.82 33.09
C LEU A 475 3.98 -10.69 31.58
N SER A 476 2.97 -10.27 30.82
CA SER A 476 3.02 -10.16 29.37
C SER A 476 2.45 -8.82 28.89
N SER A 477 3.26 -8.05 28.15
CA SER A 477 2.82 -6.86 27.42
C SER A 477 3.54 -6.77 26.07
N SER A 478 3.01 -5.96 25.15
CA SER A 478 3.68 -5.61 23.89
C SER A 478 5.05 -4.98 24.13
N LEU A 479 5.16 -4.14 25.17
CA LEU A 479 6.41 -3.50 25.57
C LEU A 479 7.45 -4.53 26.02
N ARG A 480 7.10 -5.51 26.86
CA ARG A 480 8.03 -6.60 27.25
C ARG A 480 8.47 -7.44 26.06
N LEU A 481 7.57 -7.74 25.12
CA LEU A 481 7.90 -8.47 23.91
C LEU A 481 8.89 -7.70 23.04
N LEU A 482 8.68 -6.39 22.85
CA LEU A 482 9.60 -5.53 22.10
C LEU A 482 10.94 -5.37 22.82
N ALA A 483 10.93 -5.24 24.14
CA ALA A 483 12.13 -5.18 24.97
C ALA A 483 12.96 -6.46 24.84
N ALA A 484 12.32 -7.63 24.92
CA ALA A 484 12.99 -8.91 24.74
C ALA A 484 13.60 -9.05 23.33
N LYS A 485 12.88 -8.63 22.29
CA LYS A 485 13.38 -8.64 20.90
C LYS A 485 14.56 -7.68 20.71
N ALA A 486 14.49 -6.48 21.27
CA ALA A 486 15.56 -5.48 21.19
C ALA A 486 16.81 -5.95 21.95
N ALA A 487 16.63 -6.47 23.17
CA ALA A 487 17.71 -7.01 23.98
C ALA A 487 18.38 -8.20 23.29
N ALA A 488 17.60 -9.15 22.75
CA ALA A 488 18.13 -10.29 22.00
C ALA A 488 19.00 -9.83 20.83
N ALA A 489 18.50 -8.90 20.01
CA ALA A 489 19.27 -8.36 18.87
C ALA A 489 20.55 -7.63 19.28
N LEU A 490 20.55 -6.93 20.43
CA LEU A 490 21.73 -6.21 20.94
C LEU A 490 22.76 -7.15 21.57
N VAL A 491 22.32 -8.24 22.22
CA VAL A 491 23.21 -9.18 22.91
C VAL A 491 24.17 -9.84 21.92
N ASP A 492 23.69 -10.14 20.71
CA ASP A 492 24.45 -10.76 19.63
C ASP A 492 25.53 -9.85 19.02
N ILE A 493 25.57 -8.57 19.39
CA ILE A 493 26.57 -7.59 18.92
C ILE A 493 27.68 -7.46 19.96
N ARG A 494 28.95 -7.36 19.51
CA ARG A 494 30.10 -7.19 20.43
C ARG A 494 30.00 -5.86 21.18
N ALA A 495 30.13 -5.95 22.50
CA ALA A 495 30.16 -4.80 23.38
C ALA A 495 31.51 -4.08 23.34
N SER A 496 31.49 -2.80 23.67
CA SER A 496 32.70 -2.10 24.06
C SER A 496 33.22 -2.67 25.38
N SER A 497 34.40 -3.31 25.38
CA SER A 497 35.06 -3.72 26.62
C SER A 497 35.20 -2.52 27.54
N PRO A 498 34.67 -2.55 28.78
CA PRO A 498 35.08 -1.59 29.79
C PRO A 498 36.59 -1.78 29.94
N GLY A 499 37.35 -0.69 29.86
CA GLY A 499 38.81 -0.74 30.04
C GLY A 499 39.12 -1.58 31.27
N ARG A 500 39.85 -2.68 31.10
CA ARG A 500 40.35 -3.48 32.21
C ARG A 500 41.19 -2.55 33.07
N VAL A 501 40.65 -2.12 34.21
CA VAL A 501 41.50 -1.83 35.37
C VAL A 501 42.08 -3.19 35.75
N THR A 502 43.36 -3.39 35.43
CA THR A 502 44.12 -4.56 35.80
C THR A 502 44.27 -4.60 37.31
N ASN A 503 43.32 -5.22 38.01
CA ASN A 503 43.59 -5.79 39.32
C ASN A 503 43.54 -7.30 39.16
N GLY A 504 44.72 -7.90 39.28
CA GLY A 504 44.91 -9.34 39.13
C GLY A 504 44.12 -10.11 40.18
N THR A 505 43.82 -11.35 39.86
CA THR A 505 44.20 -12.55 40.63
C THR A 505 43.18 -13.69 40.43
N ARG A 506 43.74 -14.85 40.07
CA ARG A 506 43.29 -16.25 40.24
C ARG A 506 42.19 -16.83 39.36
N TYR A 507 42.68 -17.63 38.41
CA TYR A 507 42.00 -18.77 37.80
C TYR A 507 41.53 -19.76 38.87
N PHE A 508 40.27 -20.19 38.78
CA PHE A 508 39.80 -21.45 39.33
C PHE A 508 39.63 -22.45 38.19
N THR A 509 40.46 -23.49 38.20
CA THR A 509 40.32 -24.71 37.39
C THR A 509 39.21 -25.59 37.97
N VAL A 510 38.21 -25.94 37.14
CA VAL A 510 37.20 -26.96 37.47
C VAL A 510 37.75 -28.33 37.06
N GLY A 511 37.80 -29.25 38.01
CA GLY A 511 38.26 -30.63 37.83
C GLY A 511 37.34 -31.44 36.93
N LYS A 512 37.95 -32.23 36.04
CA LYS A 512 37.33 -33.35 35.34
C LYS A 512 37.08 -34.48 36.35
N ALA A 513 35.87 -35.02 36.37
CA ALA A 513 35.59 -36.31 36.97
C ALA A 513 35.77 -37.37 35.87
N ASP A 514 36.73 -38.28 36.09
CA ASP A 514 36.93 -39.48 35.31
C ASP A 514 35.85 -40.52 35.67
N THR A 515 35.26 -41.12 34.64
CA THR A 515 34.48 -42.36 34.72
C THR A 515 35.35 -43.50 34.21
N ASP A 516 35.60 -44.50 35.07
CA ASP A 516 35.78 -45.93 34.77
C ASP A 516 36.05 -46.64 36.12
N VAL A 517 35.66 -47.87 36.48
CA VAL A 517 34.88 -49.00 35.94
C VAL A 517 34.84 -50.06 37.10
N THR A 518 33.90 -51.03 37.05
CA THR A 518 33.77 -52.29 37.85
C THR A 518 33.42 -52.16 39.35
N GLU A 519 32.50 -52.91 39.97
CA GLU A 519 31.85 -54.22 39.69
C GLU A 519 30.32 -54.16 39.66
#